data_AF-A0A7J3U667-F1
#
_entry.id   AF-A0A7J3U667-F1
#
_cell.length_a   1.000
_cell.length_b   1.000
_cell.length_c   1.000
_cell.angle_alpha   90.00
_cell.angle_beta   90.00
_cell.angle_gamma   90.00
#
_symmetry.space_group_name_H-M   'P 1'
#
loop_
_entity.id
_entity.type
_entity.pdbx_description
1 polymer ?
#
loop_
_entity_poly.entity_id
_entity_poly.type
_entity_poly.pdbx_seq_one_letter_code
_entity_poly.pdbx_strand_id
1 'polypeptide(L)'
;MDAPPEIFFIFACFSCVRDAVAVDKRYAGDAIEYLIEHGILDDTRRISRGNGKVEIPVRGDVTSLPFPHSIKEQEHVLYRGQDVPFNMIKGRAEKLLGQEGIEVLPRKWEKVGDILILKFPENMGKKEEVAKIYAEVLGCRAVLEDTGGITGVKREPVVNHIYGDKNTET
;
A
#
# COMPACT_ATOMS: atom_id res chain seq x y z
N MET A 1 -25.29 -43.07 20.05
CA MET A 1 -25.45 -43.00 18.57
C MET A 1 -25.89 -41.59 18.32
N ASP A 2 -24.90 -40.72 18.36
CA ASP A 2 -25.05 -39.27 18.49
C ASP A 2 -25.04 -38.68 17.10
N ALA A 3 -26.16 -38.10 16.70
CA ALA A 3 -26.26 -37.30 15.49
C ALA A 3 -25.49 -35.98 15.73
N PRO A 4 -24.64 -35.54 14.79
CA PRO A 4 -24.02 -34.23 14.90
C PRO A 4 -25.05 -33.13 14.59
N PRO A 5 -24.99 -31.98 15.28
CA PRO A 5 -25.90 -30.87 15.04
C PRO A 5 -25.63 -30.24 13.67
N GLU A 6 -26.71 -29.92 12.96
CA GLU A 6 -26.68 -29.19 11.70
C GLU A 6 -25.94 -27.85 11.90
N ILE A 7 -24.77 -27.75 11.28
CA ILE A 7 -24.02 -26.51 11.16
C ILE A 7 -24.81 -25.63 10.19
N PHE A 8 -25.60 -24.72 10.74
CA PHE A 8 -26.12 -23.56 10.03
C PHE A 8 -24.91 -22.77 9.52
N PHE A 9 -24.55 -23.00 8.25
CA PHE A 9 -23.71 -22.08 7.49
C PHE A 9 -24.51 -20.78 7.37
N ILE A 10 -24.26 -19.85 8.30
CA ILE A 10 -24.64 -18.45 8.11
C ILE A 10 -23.81 -17.99 6.91
N PHE A 11 -24.43 -18.02 5.74
CA PHE A 11 -24.00 -17.29 4.57
C PHE A 11 -24.17 -15.80 4.93
N ALA A 12 -23.22 -15.28 5.70
CA ALA A 12 -23.08 -13.85 5.92
C ALA A 12 -22.74 -13.28 4.56
N CYS A 13 -23.78 -12.80 3.88
CA CYS A 13 -23.69 -12.00 2.69
C CYS A 13 -22.79 -10.80 3.06
N PHE A 14 -21.50 -10.92 2.81
CA PHE A 14 -20.55 -9.82 2.88
C PHE A 14 -20.91 -8.90 1.71
N SER A 15 -21.97 -8.12 1.91
CA SER A 15 -22.13 -6.85 1.24
C SER A 15 -20.82 -6.11 1.47
N CYS A 16 -20.03 -5.95 0.41
CA CYS A 16 -18.77 -5.20 0.46
C CYS A 16 -19.16 -3.72 0.54
N VAL A 17 -19.74 -3.32 1.67
CA VAL A 17 -20.15 -1.96 1.96
C VAL A 17 -18.87 -1.14 2.07
N ARG A 18 -18.64 -0.27 1.09
CA ARG A 18 -17.46 0.62 1.03
C ARG A 18 -17.71 1.95 1.72
N ASP A 19 -18.59 1.93 2.71
CA ASP A 19 -19.00 3.13 3.41
C ASP A 19 -17.85 3.70 4.23
N ALA A 20 -17.83 5.03 4.22
CA ALA A 20 -17.03 5.82 5.12
C ALA A 20 -17.89 6.94 5.70
N VAL A 21 -17.60 7.21 6.97
CA VAL A 21 -18.12 8.34 7.70
C VAL A 21 -17.21 9.52 7.40
N ALA A 22 -17.75 10.53 6.72
CA ALA A 22 -17.04 11.78 6.46
C ALA A 22 -17.41 12.82 7.52
N VAL A 23 -16.40 13.31 8.23
CA VAL A 23 -16.52 14.35 9.27
C VAL A 23 -15.61 15.53 8.95
N ASP A 24 -15.92 16.71 9.49
CA ASP A 24 -14.96 17.80 9.50
C ASP A 24 -13.72 17.42 10.32
N LYS A 25 -12.55 17.94 9.91
CA LYS A 25 -11.25 17.66 10.57
C LYS A 25 -11.27 17.91 12.09
N ARG A 26 -12.10 18.86 12.55
CA ARG A 26 -12.26 19.20 13.97
C ARG A 26 -12.85 18.06 14.81
N TYR A 27 -13.73 17.24 14.22
CA TYR A 27 -14.38 16.11 14.90
C TYR A 27 -13.67 14.78 14.62
N ALA A 28 -12.59 14.78 13.83
CA ALA A 28 -11.96 13.55 13.37
C ALA A 28 -11.35 12.72 14.52
N GLY A 29 -10.82 13.36 15.56
CA GLY A 29 -10.30 12.66 16.74
C GLY A 29 -11.41 11.89 17.45
N ASP A 30 -12.41 12.63 17.93
CA ASP A 30 -13.59 12.09 18.64
C ASP A 30 -14.32 11.02 17.82
N ALA A 31 -14.46 11.23 16.50
CA ALA A 31 -15.10 10.27 15.62
C ALA A 31 -14.31 8.96 15.50
N ILE A 32 -12.98 9.04 15.36
CA ILE A 32 -12.13 7.84 15.31
C ILE A 32 -12.20 7.10 16.63
N GLU A 33 -12.09 7.80 17.76
CA GLU A 33 -12.16 7.22 19.10
C GLU A 33 -13.48 6.47 19.29
N TYR A 34 -14.61 7.12 19.02
CA TYR A 34 -15.93 6.51 19.12
C TYR A 34 -16.06 5.25 18.23
N LEU A 35 -15.63 5.33 16.97
CA LEU A 35 -15.73 4.21 16.03
C LEU A 35 -14.85 3.02 16.43
N ILE A 36 -13.71 3.27 17.09
CA ILE A 36 -12.85 2.23 17.66
C ILE A 36 -13.54 1.58 18.85
N GLU A 37 -14.03 2.38 19.81
CA GLU A 37 -14.68 1.88 21.04
C GLU A 37 -15.88 0.98 20.73
N HIS A 38 -16.63 1.31 19.68
CA HIS A 38 -17.83 0.57 19.29
C HIS A 38 -17.56 -0.54 18.27
N GLY A 39 -16.29 -0.77 17.87
CA GLY A 39 -15.91 -1.83 16.93
C GLY A 39 -16.41 -1.62 15.49
N ILE A 40 -16.77 -0.39 15.14
CA ILE A 40 -17.36 -0.01 13.85
C ILE A 40 -16.28 0.33 12.83
N LEU A 41 -15.11 0.82 13.28
CA LEU A 41 -14.02 1.21 12.39
C LEU A 41 -13.53 0.02 11.53
N ASP A 42 -13.49 0.22 10.22
CA ASP A 42 -12.80 -0.71 9.32
C ASP A 42 -11.31 -0.37 9.23
N ASP A 43 -10.55 -0.97 10.15
CA ASP A 43 -9.10 -0.82 10.25
C ASP A 43 -8.31 -1.43 9.07
N THR A 44 -8.96 -2.20 8.18
CA THR A 44 -8.33 -2.74 6.96
C THR A 44 -8.19 -1.67 5.88
N ARG A 45 -8.92 -0.56 5.98
CA ARG A 45 -8.90 0.56 5.03
C ARG A 45 -8.19 1.78 5.64
N ARG A 46 -7.54 2.57 4.79
CA ARG A 46 -6.87 3.82 5.19
C ARG A 46 -7.90 4.92 5.35
N ILE A 47 -7.71 5.70 6.43
CA ILE A 47 -8.43 6.96 6.66
C ILE A 47 -7.90 8.00 5.67
N SER A 48 -8.79 8.58 4.86
CA SER A 48 -8.46 9.62 3.87
C SER A 48 -8.65 11.01 4.47
N ARG A 49 -7.75 11.94 4.16
CA ARG A 49 -7.79 13.33 4.65
C ARG A 49 -7.67 14.28 3.47
N GLY A 50 -8.62 15.18 3.29
CA GLY A 50 -8.63 16.13 2.17
C GLY A 50 -9.78 17.12 2.26
N ASN A 51 -9.61 18.32 1.67
CA ASN A 51 -10.66 19.35 1.57
C ASN A 51 -11.35 19.72 2.90
N GLY A 52 -10.60 19.73 4.01
CA GLY A 52 -11.14 20.05 5.35
C GLY A 52 -11.91 18.91 6.03
N LYS A 53 -12.10 17.78 5.33
CA LYS A 53 -12.81 16.59 5.84
C LYS A 53 -11.87 15.41 6.05
N VAL A 54 -12.34 14.48 6.87
CA VAL A 54 -11.70 13.20 7.15
C VAL A 54 -12.71 12.10 6.91
N GLU A 55 -12.33 11.12 6.10
CA GLU A 55 -13.16 9.99 5.72
C GLU A 55 -12.67 8.75 6.45
N ILE A 56 -13.53 8.22 7.31
CA ILE A 56 -13.21 7.13 8.22
C ILE A 56 -13.99 5.90 7.76
N PRO A 57 -13.31 4.85 7.27
CA PRO A 57 -13.97 3.65 6.76
C PRO A 57 -14.65 2.87 7.89
N VAL A 58 -15.85 2.36 7.64
CA VAL A 58 -16.66 1.66 8.65
C VAL A 58 -17.12 0.29 8.18
N ARG A 59 -17.32 -0.64 9.11
CA ARG A 59 -17.84 -1.98 8.89
C ARG A 59 -19.36 -1.95 9.04
N GLY A 60 -20.08 -2.30 7.97
CA GLY A 60 -21.53 -2.36 7.95
C GLY A 60 -22.24 -1.01 7.86
N ASP A 61 -23.57 -1.04 7.94
CA ASP A 61 -24.41 0.14 7.76
C ASP A 61 -24.46 0.97 9.06
N VAL A 62 -23.87 2.15 9.02
CA VAL A 62 -23.90 3.10 10.15
C VAL A 62 -24.99 4.12 9.86
N THR A 63 -26.05 4.16 10.68
CA THR A 63 -27.20 5.05 10.43
C THR A 63 -27.18 6.33 11.25
N SER A 64 -26.49 6.34 12.40
CA SER A 64 -26.44 7.49 13.30
C SER A 64 -25.18 7.47 14.16
N LEU A 65 -24.58 8.65 14.36
CA LEU A 65 -23.37 8.88 15.16
C LEU A 65 -23.53 10.18 15.97
N PRO A 66 -22.86 10.31 17.13
CA PRO A 66 -23.05 11.44 18.06
C PRO A 66 -22.39 12.75 17.62
N PHE A 67 -21.89 12.82 16.39
CA PHE A 67 -21.21 13.98 15.83
C PHE A 67 -21.72 14.30 14.43
N PRO A 68 -21.60 15.55 13.95
CA PRO A 68 -21.97 15.91 12.59
C PRO A 68 -21.17 15.09 11.57
N HIS A 69 -21.86 14.30 10.74
CA HIS A 69 -21.25 13.40 9.77
C HIS A 69 -22.11 13.29 8.50
N SER A 70 -21.49 12.79 7.43
CA SER A 70 -22.17 12.33 6.23
C SER A 70 -21.65 10.96 5.86
N ILE A 71 -22.54 10.01 5.57
CA ILE A 71 -22.16 8.68 5.06
C ILE A 71 -21.97 8.80 3.55
N LYS A 72 -20.87 8.24 3.05
CA LYS A 72 -20.61 8.16 1.62
C LYS A 72 -19.85 6.90 1.27
N GLU A 73 -19.97 6.46 0.03
CA GLU A 73 -19.11 5.41 -0.51
C GLU A 73 -17.70 5.98 -0.77
N GLN A 74 -16.65 5.27 -0.38
CA GLN A 74 -15.28 5.63 -0.76
C GLN A 74 -15.06 5.34 -2.25
N GLU A 75 -14.91 6.40 -3.05
CA GLU A 75 -14.59 6.28 -4.47
C GLU A 75 -13.24 5.57 -4.71
N HIS A 76 -12.25 5.85 -3.87
CA HIS A 76 -10.89 5.30 -3.97
C HIS A 76 -10.49 4.60 -2.66
N VAL A 77 -10.82 3.31 -2.54
CA VAL A 77 -10.46 2.51 -1.37
C VAL A 77 -8.96 2.20 -1.38
N LEU A 78 -8.23 2.73 -0.40
CA LEU A 78 -6.86 2.32 -0.11
C LEU A 78 -6.87 1.42 1.11
N TYR A 79 -6.36 0.20 0.99
CA TYR A 79 -6.22 -0.71 2.14
C TYR A 79 -4.96 -0.39 2.95
N ARG A 80 -5.05 -0.52 4.27
CA ARG A 80 -3.92 -0.46 5.20
C ARG A 80 -3.01 -1.65 4.90
N GLY A 81 -1.71 -1.41 4.74
CA GLY A 81 -0.72 -2.45 4.40
C GLY A 81 -0.65 -2.84 2.91
N GLN A 82 -1.52 -2.32 2.04
CA GLN A 82 -1.33 -2.42 0.60
C GLN A 82 -0.48 -1.25 0.11
N ASP A 83 0.82 -1.47 -0.08
CA ASP A 83 1.60 -0.64 -0.99
C ASP A 83 1.13 -0.94 -2.41
N VAL A 84 0.17 -0.14 -2.91
CA VAL A 84 -0.39 -0.28 -4.27
C VAL A 84 0.72 -0.45 -5.31
N PRO A 85 1.82 0.35 -5.27
CA PRO A 85 2.93 0.15 -6.21
C PRO A 85 3.62 -1.21 -6.02
N PHE A 86 3.91 -1.62 -4.78
CA PHE A 86 4.60 -2.89 -4.52
C PHE A 86 3.75 -4.09 -4.95
N ASN A 87 2.43 -4.06 -4.74
CA ASN A 87 1.54 -5.12 -5.20
C ASN A 87 1.48 -5.21 -6.73
N MET A 88 1.48 -4.07 -7.43
CA MET A 88 1.58 -4.04 -8.90
C MET A 88 2.92 -4.60 -9.39
N ILE A 89 4.02 -4.21 -8.73
CA ILE A 89 5.36 -4.72 -9.01
C ILE A 89 5.39 -6.24 -8.79
N LYS A 90 4.91 -6.72 -7.63
CA LYS A 90 4.86 -8.13 -7.25
C LYS A 90 4.10 -8.94 -8.31
N GLY A 91 2.90 -8.50 -8.70
CA GLY A 91 2.10 -9.18 -9.72
C GLY A 91 2.73 -9.20 -11.11
N ARG A 92 3.46 -8.14 -11.51
CA ARG A 92 4.19 -8.13 -12.79
C ARG A 92 5.44 -9.03 -12.74
N ALA A 93 6.17 -8.98 -11.63
CA ALA A 93 7.40 -9.74 -11.43
C ALA A 93 7.16 -11.24 -11.22
N GLU A 94 5.99 -11.65 -10.72
CA GLU A 94 5.62 -13.07 -10.52
C GLU A 94 5.75 -13.87 -11.82
N LYS A 95 5.35 -13.29 -12.96
CA LYS A 95 5.49 -13.92 -14.28
C LYS A 95 6.95 -14.13 -14.71
N LEU A 96 7.88 -13.34 -14.19
CA LEU A 96 9.30 -13.40 -14.53
C LEU A 96 10.11 -14.29 -13.58
N LEU A 97 9.74 -14.27 -12.30
CA LEU A 97 10.55 -14.82 -11.21
C LEU A 97 9.93 -16.05 -10.52
N GLY A 98 8.62 -16.29 -10.70
CA GLY A 98 7.87 -17.27 -9.93
C GLY A 98 7.66 -16.86 -8.46
N GLN A 99 7.03 -17.72 -7.66
CA GLN A 99 6.65 -17.42 -6.28
C GLN A 99 7.84 -17.21 -5.34
N GLU A 100 8.91 -17.99 -5.47
CA GLU A 100 10.08 -17.85 -4.59
C GLU A 100 10.82 -16.53 -4.86
N GLY A 101 10.90 -16.10 -6.12
CA GLY A 101 11.63 -14.89 -6.49
C GLY A 101 10.88 -13.59 -6.17
N ILE A 102 9.55 -13.62 -6.01
CA ILE A 102 8.79 -12.42 -5.61
C ILE A 102 8.88 -12.10 -4.12
N GLU A 103 9.17 -13.09 -3.26
CA GLU A 103 9.29 -12.86 -1.81
C GLU A 103 10.55 -12.07 -1.46
N VAL A 104 11.58 -12.14 -2.30
CA VAL A 104 12.86 -11.42 -2.13
C VAL A 104 12.87 -10.05 -2.80
N LEU A 105 11.76 -9.60 -3.40
CA LEU A 105 11.70 -8.30 -4.06
C LEU A 105 11.97 -7.13 -3.09
N PRO A 106 12.70 -6.09 -3.52
CA PRO A 106 12.95 -4.91 -2.69
C PRO A 106 11.66 -4.21 -2.23
N ARG A 107 11.34 -4.30 -0.94
CA ARG A 107 10.15 -3.63 -0.37
C ARG A 107 10.35 -2.14 -0.13
N LYS A 108 11.60 -1.67 -0.14
CA LYS A 108 11.97 -0.28 0.10
C LYS A 108 12.74 0.22 -1.09
N TRP A 109 12.48 1.47 -1.46
CA TRP A 109 13.16 2.18 -2.52
C TRP A 109 13.27 3.66 -2.17
N GLU A 110 14.26 4.31 -2.76
CA GLU A 110 14.42 5.75 -2.70
C GLU A 110 14.19 6.34 -4.10
N LYS A 111 13.50 7.47 -4.18
CA LYS A 111 13.21 8.15 -5.44
C LYS A 111 13.73 9.58 -5.37
N VAL A 112 14.62 9.93 -6.30
CA VAL A 112 15.20 11.27 -6.45
C VAL A 112 14.78 11.79 -7.82
N GLY A 113 13.82 12.71 -7.85
CA GLY A 113 13.21 13.18 -9.11
C GLY A 113 12.58 12.01 -9.87
N ASP A 114 13.14 11.70 -11.04
CA ASP A 114 12.73 10.59 -11.91
C ASP A 114 13.75 9.43 -11.92
N ILE A 115 14.68 9.39 -10.96
CA ILE A 115 15.65 8.32 -10.75
C ILE A 115 15.24 7.50 -9.53
N LEU A 116 15.26 6.17 -9.68
CA LEU A 116 14.97 5.22 -8.61
C LEU A 116 16.26 4.58 -8.10
N ILE A 117 16.40 4.44 -6.79
CA ILE A 117 17.50 3.70 -6.15
C ILE A 117 16.90 2.50 -5.41
N LEU A 118 17.42 1.31 -5.73
CA LEU A 118 16.97 0.02 -5.18
C LEU A 118 18.13 -0.74 -4.56
N LYS A 119 17.86 -1.54 -3.55
CA LYS A 119 18.82 -2.54 -3.05
C LYS A 119 18.30 -3.93 -3.35
N PHE A 120 18.86 -4.57 -4.38
CA PHE A 120 18.52 -5.95 -4.71
C PHE A 120 19.25 -6.94 -3.80
N PRO A 121 18.67 -8.12 -3.55
CA PRO A 121 19.37 -9.19 -2.86
C PRO A 121 20.61 -9.64 -3.65
N GLU A 122 21.68 -9.97 -2.92
CA GLU A 122 22.85 -10.65 -3.46
C GLU A 122 22.36 -11.98 -4.09
N ASN A 123 22.59 -12.17 -5.39
CA ASN A 123 22.14 -13.32 -6.21
C ASN A 123 20.73 -13.28 -6.80
N MET A 124 20.05 -12.13 -6.80
CA MET A 124 18.82 -12.03 -7.60
C MET A 124 19.13 -12.13 -9.10
N GLY A 125 18.49 -13.07 -9.80
CA GLY A 125 18.50 -13.13 -11.26
C GLY A 125 17.53 -12.12 -11.89
N LYS A 126 17.75 -11.77 -13.16
CA LYS A 126 16.89 -10.85 -13.94
C LYS A 126 16.69 -9.46 -13.31
N LYS A 127 17.75 -8.92 -12.67
CA LYS A 127 17.69 -7.62 -11.98
C LYS A 127 17.28 -6.48 -12.89
N GLU A 128 17.75 -6.47 -14.14
CA GLU A 128 17.43 -5.43 -15.11
C GLU A 128 15.93 -5.42 -15.47
N GLU A 129 15.35 -6.60 -15.73
CA GLU A 129 13.93 -6.74 -16.07
C GLU A 129 13.03 -6.39 -14.88
N VAL A 130 13.46 -6.75 -13.67
CA VAL A 130 12.77 -6.35 -12.44
C VAL A 130 12.89 -4.84 -12.25
N ALA A 131 14.07 -4.26 -12.39
CA ALA A 131 14.29 -2.82 -12.31
C ALA A 131 13.40 -2.05 -13.30
N LYS A 132 13.26 -2.54 -14.53
CA LYS A 132 12.32 -2.01 -15.50
C LYS A 132 10.88 -1.97 -14.98
N ILE A 133 10.40 -3.06 -14.37
CA ILE A 133 9.06 -3.11 -13.77
C ILE A 133 8.91 -2.03 -12.68
N TYR A 134 9.90 -1.88 -11.80
CA TYR A 134 9.89 -0.83 -10.79
C TYR A 134 9.83 0.56 -11.42
N ALA A 135 10.66 0.81 -12.43
CA ALA A 135 10.72 2.09 -13.14
C ALA A 135 9.36 2.46 -13.77
N GLU A 136 8.73 1.51 -14.46
CA GLU A 136 7.42 1.71 -15.08
C GLU A 136 6.31 1.96 -14.05
N VAL A 137 6.27 1.18 -12.95
CA VAL A 137 5.23 1.34 -11.93
C VAL A 137 5.41 2.62 -11.12
N LEU A 138 6.66 3.03 -10.86
CA LEU A 138 6.97 4.22 -10.07
C LEU A 138 7.19 5.48 -10.90
N GLY A 139 7.05 5.40 -12.23
CA GLY A 139 7.25 6.52 -13.15
C GLY A 139 8.65 7.13 -13.05
N CYS A 140 9.68 6.29 -13.16
CA CYS A 140 11.09 6.69 -13.14
C CYS A 140 11.72 6.37 -14.51
N ARG A 141 12.62 7.23 -14.99
CA ARG A 141 13.34 7.02 -16.27
C ARG A 141 14.58 6.15 -16.12
N ALA A 142 15.12 6.04 -14.91
CA ALA A 142 16.34 5.30 -14.61
C ALA A 142 16.28 4.61 -13.26
N VAL A 143 17.03 3.52 -13.11
CA VAL A 143 17.17 2.75 -11.88
C VAL A 143 18.64 2.49 -11.59
N LEU A 144 19.03 2.79 -10.36
CA LEU A 144 20.34 2.51 -9.80
C LEU A 144 20.21 1.45 -8.69
N GLU A 145 21.18 0.55 -8.60
CA GLU A 145 21.33 -0.41 -7.51
C GLU A 145 22.32 0.13 -6.47
N ASP A 146 21.87 0.25 -5.22
CA ASP A 146 22.75 0.47 -4.06
C ASP A 146 23.52 -0.82 -3.75
N THR A 147 24.82 -0.80 -4.03
CA THR A 147 25.73 -1.95 -3.85
C THR A 147 26.65 -1.84 -2.64
N GLY A 148 26.73 -0.68 -2.00
CA GLY A 148 27.74 -0.45 -0.95
C GLY A 148 27.34 0.49 0.18
N GLY A 149 26.09 0.99 0.19
CA GLY A 149 25.64 2.00 1.13
C GLY A 149 26.37 3.33 0.96
N ILE A 150 26.45 4.11 2.05
CA ILE A 150 27.04 5.45 2.06
C ILE A 150 28.52 5.36 2.43
N THR A 151 29.41 5.88 1.58
CA THR A 151 30.86 5.86 1.82
C THR A 151 31.49 7.26 1.69
N GLY A 152 32.69 7.41 2.25
CA GLY A 152 33.50 8.64 2.15
C GLY A 152 33.00 9.81 3.01
N VAL A 153 33.84 10.84 3.12
CA VAL A 153 33.56 12.05 3.93
C VAL A 153 32.35 12.82 3.38
N LYS A 154 32.14 12.77 2.07
CA LYS A 154 31.02 13.40 1.37
C LYS A 154 29.71 12.61 1.44
N ARG A 155 29.73 11.41 2.03
CA ARG A 155 28.56 10.53 2.18
C ARG A 155 27.87 10.22 0.85
N GLU A 156 28.64 9.78 -0.13
CA GLU A 156 28.12 9.42 -1.45
C GLU A 156 27.66 7.94 -1.46
N PRO A 157 26.45 7.65 -1.99
CA PRO A 157 25.98 6.29 -2.11
C PRO A 157 26.73 5.55 -3.23
N VAL A 158 27.18 4.32 -2.96
CA VAL A 158 27.83 3.48 -3.96
C VAL A 158 26.76 2.79 -4.79
N VAL A 159 26.51 3.33 -5.98
CA VAL A 159 25.43 2.91 -6.85
C VAL A 159 25.91 2.42 -8.20
N ASN A 160 25.24 1.39 -8.74
CA ASN A 160 25.44 0.88 -10.09
C ASN A 160 24.21 1.16 -10.95
N HIS A 161 24.39 1.62 -12.19
CA HIS A 161 23.27 1.73 -13.12
C HIS A 161 22.75 0.35 -13.52
N ILE A 162 21.43 0.17 -13.45
CA ILE A 162 20.77 -1.09 -13.81
C ILE A 162 19.88 -0.93 -15.05
N TYR A 163 19.10 0.16 -15.12
CA TYR A 163 18.08 0.31 -16.15
C TYR A 163 17.85 1.77 -16.52
N GLY A 164 17.49 2.03 -17.79
CA GLY A 164 16.99 3.31 -18.25
C GLY A 164 18.09 4.31 -18.64
N ASP A 165 17.79 5.61 -18.53
CA ASP A 165 18.69 6.70 -18.90
C ASP A 165 20.02 6.62 -18.10
N LYS A 166 21.14 6.89 -18.77
CA LYS A 166 22.48 6.91 -18.17
C LYS A 166 22.83 8.28 -17.60
N ASN A 167 22.12 9.33 -18.00
CA ASN A 167 22.28 10.63 -17.37
C ASN A 167 21.57 10.63 -16.01
N THR A 168 22.34 10.79 -14.94
CA THR A 168 21.83 10.81 -13.56
C THR A 168 21.64 12.22 -12.99
N GLU A 169 21.82 13.28 -13.78
CA GLU A 169 21.40 14.64 -13.41
C GLU A 169 19.88 14.80 -13.59
N THR A 170 19.20 15.29 -12.55
CA THR A 170 17.74 15.52 -12.48
C THR A 170 17.46 16.98 -12.18
#